data_AF-A0A968T3Q7-F1
#
_entry.id   AF-A0A968T3Q7-F1
#
_cell.length_a   1.000
_cell.length_b   1.000
_cell.length_c   1.000
_cell.angle_alpha   90.00
_cell.angle_beta   90.00
_cell.angle_gamma   90.00
#
_symmetry.space_group_name_H-M   'P 1'
#
loop_
_entity.id
_entity.type
_entity.pdbx_description
1 polymer ?
#
loop_
_entity_poly.entity_id
_entity_poly.type
_entity_poly.pdbx_seq_one_letter_code
_entity_poly.pdbx_strand_id
1 'polypeptide(L)'
;MASNALSYFKNAGNHITTTEEICPTCGSINADQLHQVISSKVIDNSGKATHIRKTSPKEWYNLYKEKIEKHEKKSESRKVIPSFASSIPDVNIQFLSYLKKCSSSFFSAPQIPLFILSGGLLLSFLIAILLRADWTDNFNFSKHEFLPLLFFLNSLICFTLGSISGFASSSKERMQIALENLKNHSFFSYLNVKYLFLTGFSLIFSLLFTIITNYISGIQDMFLPNWTIYFCLTLAGGSFGYFIGYLNLRYGISIAILILVFTLNILFSGYLLPFNHLPKQIASQKYVPVFVEIFPTRWAYEALVVQQAKDNGYQKRLFST
;
A
#
# COMPACT_ATOMS: atom_id res chain seq x y z
N MET A 1 -21.17 -25.06 -10.21
CA MET A 1 -22.25 -25.36 -9.24
C MET A 1 -23.16 -24.16 -9.00
N ALA A 2 -22.65 -22.97 -8.68
CA ALA A 2 -23.49 -21.79 -8.41
C ALA A 2 -24.35 -21.30 -9.59
N SER A 3 -23.85 -21.39 -10.84
CA SER A 3 -24.57 -21.02 -12.06
C SER A 3 -25.84 -21.87 -12.25
N ASN A 4 -25.70 -23.19 -12.11
CA ASN A 4 -26.80 -24.15 -12.27
C ASN A 4 -27.87 -24.00 -11.18
N ALA A 5 -27.49 -23.53 -9.99
CA ALA A 5 -28.43 -23.24 -8.92
C ALA A 5 -29.28 -22.01 -9.26
N LEU A 6 -28.66 -20.92 -9.71
CA LEU A 6 -29.37 -19.68 -10.05
C LEU A 6 -30.38 -19.88 -11.19
N SER A 7 -30.01 -20.65 -12.22
CA SER A 7 -30.93 -20.98 -13.33
C SER A 7 -32.11 -21.84 -12.86
N TYR A 8 -31.87 -22.83 -11.99
CA TYR A 8 -32.95 -23.62 -11.39
C TYR A 8 -33.96 -22.75 -10.63
N PHE A 9 -33.50 -21.86 -9.75
CA PHE A 9 -34.39 -21.02 -8.95
C PHE A 9 -35.14 -19.98 -9.78
N LYS A 10 -34.52 -19.40 -10.82
CA LYS A 10 -35.19 -18.49 -11.76
C LYS A 10 -36.29 -19.21 -12.54
N ASN A 11 -35.99 -20.41 -13.05
CA ASN A 11 -36.93 -21.24 -13.80
C ASN A 11 -38.08 -21.75 -12.91
N ALA A 12 -37.78 -22.14 -11.67
CA ALA A 12 -38.80 -22.60 -10.72
C ALA A 12 -39.67 -21.46 -10.17
N GLY A 13 -39.15 -20.23 -10.07
CA GLY A 13 -39.86 -19.04 -9.61
C GLY A 13 -40.66 -18.29 -10.69
N ASN A 14 -40.71 -18.81 -11.93
CA ASN A 14 -41.30 -18.17 -13.11
C ASN A 14 -40.83 -16.71 -13.28
N HIS A 15 -39.53 -16.45 -13.08
CA HIS A 15 -38.95 -15.15 -13.38
C HIS A 15 -38.71 -15.04 -14.89
N ILE A 16 -39.37 -14.10 -15.55
CA ILE A 16 -39.22 -13.84 -16.98
C ILE A 16 -37.96 -12.98 -17.16
N THR A 17 -36.79 -13.60 -17.38
CA THR A 17 -35.64 -12.87 -17.95
C THR A 17 -34.59 -13.79 -18.56
N THR A 18 -33.98 -13.24 -19.60
CA THR A 18 -33.08 -13.80 -20.61
C THR A 18 -31.75 -14.39 -20.11
N THR A 19 -31.22 -15.25 -20.96
CA THR A 19 -30.04 -16.13 -20.92
C THR A 19 -28.67 -15.47 -20.69
N GLU A 20 -28.52 -14.52 -19.77
CA GLU A 20 -27.18 -14.04 -19.37
C GLU A 20 -26.89 -14.45 -17.93
N GLU A 21 -26.30 -15.64 -17.81
CA GLU A 21 -26.06 -16.36 -16.55
C GLU A 21 -24.70 -16.02 -15.92
N ILE A 22 -23.82 -15.36 -16.68
CA ILE A 22 -22.43 -15.08 -16.31
C ILE A 22 -22.05 -13.74 -16.94
N CYS A 23 -21.39 -12.86 -16.17
CA CYS A 23 -20.86 -11.63 -16.73
C CYS A 23 -19.80 -11.95 -17.81
N PRO A 24 -20.02 -11.60 -19.09
CA PRO A 24 -19.14 -12.00 -20.19
C PRO A 24 -17.73 -11.39 -20.08
N THR A 25 -17.57 -10.31 -19.32
CA THR A 25 -16.30 -9.62 -19.10
C THR A 25 -15.47 -10.13 -17.92
N CYS A 26 -16.10 -10.69 -16.88
CA CYS A 26 -15.36 -11.06 -15.65
C CYS A 26 -15.68 -12.45 -15.08
N GLY A 27 -16.60 -13.21 -15.67
CA GLY A 27 -16.91 -14.58 -15.26
C GLY A 27 -17.54 -14.72 -13.86
N SER A 28 -17.85 -13.60 -13.19
CA SER A 28 -18.40 -13.61 -11.83
C SER A 28 -19.91 -13.87 -11.81
N ILE A 29 -20.35 -14.62 -10.81
CA ILE A 29 -21.77 -14.90 -10.54
C ILE A 29 -22.16 -14.08 -9.31
N ASN A 30 -23.16 -13.22 -9.44
CA ASN A 30 -23.63 -12.39 -8.34
C ASN A 30 -24.51 -13.22 -7.39
N ALA A 31 -23.98 -13.60 -6.23
CA ALA A 31 -24.68 -14.41 -5.23
C ALA A 31 -25.93 -13.70 -4.65
N ASP A 32 -25.97 -12.37 -4.65
CA ASP A 32 -27.14 -11.62 -4.16
C ASP A 32 -28.37 -11.82 -5.05
N GLN A 33 -28.17 -12.11 -6.35
CA GLN A 33 -29.29 -12.42 -7.24
C GLN A 33 -30.02 -13.69 -6.82
N LEU A 34 -29.31 -14.69 -6.29
CA LEU A 34 -29.93 -15.91 -5.77
C LEU A 34 -30.83 -15.59 -4.57
N HIS A 35 -30.33 -14.77 -3.64
CA HIS A 35 -31.11 -14.32 -2.50
C HIS A 35 -32.35 -13.52 -2.93
N GLN A 36 -32.20 -12.61 -3.89
CA GLN A 36 -33.31 -11.82 -4.43
C GLN A 36 -34.42 -12.68 -5.04
N VAL A 37 -34.07 -13.75 -5.77
CA VAL A 37 -35.04 -14.68 -6.37
C VAL A 37 -35.79 -15.46 -5.29
N ILE A 38 -35.06 -16.02 -4.32
CA ILE A 38 -35.67 -16.82 -3.22
C ILE A 38 -36.54 -15.95 -2.30
N SER A 39 -36.14 -14.69 -2.08
CA SER A 39 -36.85 -13.74 -1.23
C SER A 39 -37.80 -12.81 -1.99
N SER A 40 -38.13 -13.12 -3.25
CA SER A 40 -39.04 -12.30 -4.05
C SER A 40 -40.39 -12.15 -3.35
N LYS A 41 -40.97 -10.95 -3.42
CA LYS A 41 -42.19 -10.56 -2.71
C LYS A 41 -43.36 -10.39 -3.66
N VAL A 42 -44.58 -10.62 -3.17
CA VAL A 42 -45.80 -10.36 -3.95
C VAL A 42 -45.94 -8.85 -4.12
N ILE A 43 -46.31 -8.41 -5.32
CA ILE A 43 -46.52 -7.00 -5.64
C ILE A 43 -48.02 -6.71 -5.50
N ASP A 44 -48.36 -5.67 -4.74
CA ASP A 44 -49.75 -5.19 -4.62
C ASP A 44 -50.23 -4.51 -5.90
N ASN A 45 -51.54 -4.31 -6.02
CA ASN A 45 -52.19 -3.59 -7.14
C ASN A 45 -51.69 -2.14 -7.32
N SER A 46 -50.95 -1.61 -6.33
CA SER A 46 -50.31 -0.28 -6.36
C SER A 46 -48.85 -0.32 -6.83
N GLY A 47 -48.33 -1.49 -7.24
CA GLY A 47 -46.95 -1.67 -7.69
C GLY A 47 -45.90 -1.76 -6.58
N LYS A 48 -46.31 -1.74 -5.29
CA LYS A 48 -45.41 -1.85 -4.14
C LYS A 48 -45.20 -3.31 -3.70
N ALA A 49 -43.97 -3.65 -3.34
CA ALA A 49 -43.64 -4.98 -2.83
C ALA A 49 -44.15 -5.17 -1.39
N THR A 50 -44.95 -6.20 -1.17
CA THR A 50 -45.49 -6.55 0.15
C THR A 50 -44.46 -7.20 1.06
N HIS A 51 -44.81 -7.43 2.33
CA HIS A 51 -44.00 -8.24 3.25
C HIS A 51 -44.09 -9.74 2.97
N ILE A 52 -45.00 -10.18 2.10
CA ILE A 52 -45.28 -11.58 1.84
C ILE A 52 -44.40 -12.08 0.68
N ARG A 53 -43.71 -13.21 0.89
CA ARG A 53 -42.90 -13.84 -0.16
C ARG A 53 -43.79 -14.43 -1.25
N LYS A 54 -43.36 -14.29 -2.50
CA LYS A 54 -44.03 -14.86 -3.68
C LYS A 54 -44.04 -16.39 -3.64
N THR A 55 -42.96 -17.00 -3.15
CA THR A 55 -42.85 -18.45 -2.97
C THR A 55 -42.46 -18.73 -1.53
N SER A 56 -43.29 -19.51 -0.84
CA SER A 56 -43.09 -19.85 0.56
C SER A 56 -41.97 -20.89 0.73
N PRO A 57 -41.31 -20.95 1.91
CA PRO A 57 -40.32 -22.01 2.18
C PRO A 57 -40.87 -23.43 2.03
N LYS A 58 -42.18 -23.63 2.31
CA LYS A 58 -42.85 -24.93 2.16
C LYS A 58 -43.01 -25.33 0.70
N GLU A 59 -43.35 -24.39 -0.18
CA GLU A 59 -43.44 -24.63 -1.62
C GLU A 59 -42.06 -24.94 -2.22
N TRP A 60 -41.01 -24.23 -1.81
CA TRP A 60 -39.64 -24.55 -2.21
C TRP A 60 -39.23 -25.97 -1.82
N TYR A 61 -39.59 -26.38 -0.60
CA TYR A 61 -39.35 -27.74 -0.13
C TYR A 61 -40.10 -28.79 -0.94
N ASN A 62 -41.37 -28.54 -1.27
CA ASN A 62 -42.16 -29.45 -2.11
C ASN A 62 -41.59 -29.56 -3.53
N LEU A 63 -41.18 -28.44 -4.14
CA LEU A 63 -40.50 -28.43 -5.45
C LEU A 63 -39.20 -29.24 -5.42
N TYR A 64 -38.43 -29.16 -4.34
CA TYR A 64 -37.24 -29.98 -4.13
C TYR A 64 -37.59 -31.48 -4.09
N LYS A 65 -38.61 -31.87 -3.30
CA LYS A 65 -39.06 -33.27 -3.23
C LYS A 65 -39.47 -33.82 -4.59
N GLU A 66 -40.20 -33.02 -5.35
CA GLU A 66 -40.76 -33.47 -6.63
C GLU A 66 -39.73 -33.53 -7.75
N LYS A 67 -38.86 -32.53 -7.88
CA LYS A 67 -37.94 -32.41 -9.02
C LYS A 67 -36.54 -32.96 -8.76
N ILE A 68 -36.10 -33.00 -7.52
CA ILE A 68 -34.73 -33.39 -7.16
C ILE A 68 -34.76 -34.74 -6.44
N GLU A 69 -35.50 -34.86 -5.34
CA GLU A 69 -35.52 -36.08 -4.51
C GLU A 69 -36.11 -37.30 -5.24
N LYS A 70 -37.14 -37.12 -6.08
CA LYS A 70 -37.71 -38.20 -6.92
C LYS A 70 -36.78 -38.66 -8.04
N HIS A 71 -35.92 -37.79 -8.55
CA HIS A 71 -35.02 -38.08 -9.68
C HIS A 71 -33.61 -38.50 -9.23
N GLU A 72 -33.21 -38.15 -8.01
CA GLU A 72 -32.08 -38.77 -7.31
C GLU A 72 -32.46 -40.19 -6.88
N LYS A 73 -32.41 -41.15 -7.83
CA LYS A 73 -32.21 -42.55 -7.46
C LYS A 73 -31.04 -42.58 -6.49
N LYS A 74 -31.22 -43.16 -5.30
CA LYS A 74 -30.16 -43.42 -4.29
C LYS A 74 -28.86 -43.76 -5.00
N SER A 75 -27.99 -42.77 -5.20
CA SER A 75 -26.79 -42.97 -5.98
C SER A 75 -25.81 -43.77 -5.14
N GLU A 76 -25.20 -44.72 -5.83
CA GLU A 76 -24.33 -45.75 -5.29
C GLU A 76 -23.17 -45.17 -4.49
N SER A 77 -22.96 -45.79 -3.32
CA SER A 77 -21.82 -45.64 -2.42
C SER A 77 -21.59 -44.21 -1.92
N ARG A 78 -21.41 -44.05 -0.60
CA ARG A 78 -20.66 -42.92 -0.08
C ARG A 78 -19.31 -42.95 -0.80
N LYS A 79 -19.12 -42.15 -1.86
CA LYS A 79 -17.78 -41.84 -2.35
C LYS A 79 -17.03 -41.44 -1.10
N VAL A 80 -16.00 -42.20 -0.75
CA VAL A 80 -15.02 -41.77 0.25
C VAL A 80 -14.70 -40.36 -0.18
N ILE A 81 -15.08 -39.37 0.64
CA ILE A 81 -14.67 -37.98 0.41
C ILE A 81 -13.17 -38.12 0.17
N PRO A 82 -12.63 -37.80 -1.03
CA PRO A 82 -11.21 -37.96 -1.26
C PRO A 82 -10.57 -37.27 -0.07
N SER A 83 -9.80 -38.01 0.73
CA SER A 83 -9.15 -37.44 1.90
C SER A 83 -8.36 -36.29 1.34
N PHE A 84 -8.88 -35.07 1.53
CA PHE A 84 -8.28 -33.89 0.97
C PHE A 84 -7.06 -33.72 1.86
N ALA A 85 -6.00 -34.42 1.53
CA ALA A 85 -4.67 -34.16 2.01
C ALA A 85 -4.27 -32.85 1.34
N SER A 86 -4.95 -31.75 1.70
CA SER A 86 -4.33 -30.45 1.63
C SER A 86 -3.28 -30.44 2.72
N SER A 87 -2.17 -31.14 2.46
CA SER A 87 -0.91 -30.77 3.07
C SER A 87 -0.73 -29.30 2.75
N ILE A 88 -0.79 -28.47 3.78
CA ILE A 88 -0.45 -27.05 3.66
C ILE A 88 0.93 -27.02 2.98
N PRO A 89 1.06 -26.40 1.79
CA PRO A 89 2.32 -26.45 1.05
C PRO A 89 3.45 -25.85 1.91
N ASP A 90 4.68 -26.30 1.73
CA ASP A 90 5.83 -25.77 2.48
C ASP A 90 5.97 -24.25 2.34
N VAL A 91 6.46 -23.61 3.40
CA VAL A 91 6.62 -22.14 3.52
C VAL A 91 7.40 -21.55 2.34
N ASN A 92 8.40 -22.27 1.82
CA ASN A 92 9.23 -21.86 0.68
C ASN A 92 8.47 -21.89 -0.67
N ILE A 93 7.64 -22.92 -0.88
CA ILE A 93 6.82 -23.04 -2.08
C ILE A 93 5.74 -21.94 -2.07
N GLN A 94 5.17 -21.67 -0.89
CA GLN A 94 4.25 -20.54 -0.70
C GLN A 94 4.93 -19.21 -1.01
N PHE A 95 6.14 -18.98 -0.49
CA PHE A 95 6.91 -17.76 -0.74
C PHE A 95 7.15 -17.52 -2.24
N LEU A 96 7.64 -18.53 -2.98
CA LEU A 96 7.88 -18.41 -4.42
C LEU A 96 6.59 -18.15 -5.22
N SER A 97 5.50 -18.84 -4.86
CA SER A 97 4.18 -18.61 -5.46
C SER A 97 3.70 -17.18 -5.21
N TYR A 98 3.84 -16.67 -3.98
CA TYR A 98 3.50 -15.29 -3.64
C TYR A 98 4.37 -14.28 -4.39
N LEU A 99 5.67 -14.53 -4.52
CA LEU A 99 6.58 -13.67 -5.24
C LEU A 99 6.18 -13.56 -6.72
N LYS A 100 5.86 -14.68 -7.37
CA LYS A 100 5.40 -14.69 -8.77
C LYS A 100 4.09 -13.94 -8.94
N LYS A 101 3.11 -14.16 -8.05
CA LYS A 101 1.83 -13.45 -8.08
C LYS A 101 1.99 -11.95 -7.85
N CYS A 102 2.78 -11.56 -6.85
CA CYS A 102 3.02 -10.16 -6.51
C CYS A 102 3.76 -9.44 -7.65
N SER A 103 4.76 -10.10 -8.26
CA SER A 103 5.46 -9.62 -9.45
C SER A 103 4.49 -9.36 -10.59
N SER A 104 3.66 -10.35 -10.95
CA SER A 104 2.67 -10.19 -12.01
C SER A 104 1.70 -9.04 -11.73
N SER A 105 1.18 -8.94 -10.50
CA SER A 105 0.25 -7.88 -10.10
C SER A 105 0.89 -6.49 -10.18
N PHE A 106 2.17 -6.37 -9.80
CA PHE A 106 2.93 -5.13 -9.87
C PHE A 106 3.11 -4.64 -11.31
N PHE A 107 3.46 -5.55 -12.23
CA PHE A 107 3.66 -5.20 -13.65
C PHE A 107 2.34 -5.03 -14.42
N SER A 108 1.27 -5.71 -14.03
CA SER A 108 -0.04 -5.60 -14.72
C SER A 108 -0.77 -4.27 -14.44
N ALA A 109 -0.44 -3.56 -13.36
CA ALA A 109 -1.08 -2.29 -13.01
C ALA A 109 -0.05 -1.22 -12.55
N PRO A 110 0.80 -0.73 -13.47
CA PRO A 110 1.95 0.12 -13.13
C PRO A 110 1.57 1.57 -12.81
N GLN A 111 0.32 1.98 -12.99
CA GLN A 111 -0.12 3.37 -12.92
C GLN A 111 0.25 4.06 -11.60
N ILE A 112 -0.04 3.42 -10.46
CA ILE A 112 0.20 3.97 -9.12
C ILE A 112 1.71 4.08 -8.82
N PRO A 113 2.51 3.00 -8.89
CA PRO A 113 3.95 3.10 -8.60
C PRO A 113 4.67 4.04 -9.59
N LEU A 114 4.24 4.07 -10.86
CA LEU A 114 4.79 4.98 -11.86
C LEU A 114 4.50 6.44 -11.52
N PHE A 115 3.26 6.76 -11.10
CA PHE A 115 2.87 8.10 -10.68
C PHE A 115 3.68 8.59 -9.47
N ILE A 116 3.89 7.72 -8.48
CA ILE A 116 4.69 8.06 -7.29
C ILE A 116 6.17 8.26 -7.66
N LEU A 117 6.71 7.38 -8.50
CA LEU A 117 8.08 7.48 -8.98
C LEU A 117 8.29 8.78 -9.77
N SER A 118 7.49 9.02 -10.81
CA SER A 118 7.63 10.20 -11.66
C SER A 118 7.35 11.50 -10.89
N GLY A 119 6.33 11.51 -10.01
CA GLY A 119 6.00 12.65 -9.17
C GLY A 119 7.15 13.02 -8.22
N GLY A 120 7.81 12.03 -7.60
CA GLY A 120 8.95 12.27 -6.74
C GLY A 120 10.19 12.77 -7.48
N LEU A 121 10.48 12.21 -8.65
CA LEU A 121 11.59 12.67 -9.49
C LEU A 121 11.36 14.10 -9.99
N LEU A 122 10.15 14.43 -10.42
CA LEU A 122 9.79 15.80 -10.80
C LEU A 122 9.93 16.78 -9.63
N LEU A 123 9.50 16.38 -8.43
CA LEU A 123 9.64 17.23 -7.24
C LEU A 123 11.10 17.45 -6.86
N SER A 124 11.94 16.40 -6.91
CA SER A 124 13.39 16.55 -6.70
C SER A 124 14.03 17.49 -7.73
N PHE A 125 13.63 17.35 -8.99
CA PHE A 125 14.12 18.19 -10.08
C PHE A 125 13.79 19.66 -9.82
N LEU A 126 12.54 19.98 -9.49
CA LEU A 126 12.11 21.36 -9.21
C LEU A 126 12.86 21.95 -8.02
N ILE A 127 12.98 21.22 -6.91
CA ILE A 127 13.63 21.72 -5.70
C ILE A 127 15.13 21.92 -5.94
N ALA A 128 15.78 20.98 -6.61
CA ALA A 128 17.21 21.07 -6.90
C ALA A 128 17.53 22.27 -7.81
N ILE A 129 16.65 22.60 -8.76
CA ILE A 129 16.76 23.82 -9.60
C ILE A 129 16.55 25.08 -8.78
N LEU A 130 15.48 25.13 -7.98
CA LEU A 130 15.10 26.32 -7.21
C LEU A 130 16.14 26.70 -6.15
N LEU A 131 16.81 25.70 -5.56
CA LEU A 131 17.79 25.90 -4.49
C LEU A 131 19.24 25.84 -4.98
N ARG A 132 19.47 25.80 -6.30
CA ARG A 132 20.82 25.87 -6.86
C ARG A 132 21.38 27.28 -6.63
N ALA A 133 22.62 27.37 -6.13
CA ALA A 133 23.23 28.64 -5.72
C ALA A 133 23.52 29.58 -6.90
N ASP A 134 24.10 29.05 -7.98
CA ASP A 134 24.46 29.83 -9.15
C ASP A 134 24.31 28.98 -10.44
N TRP A 135 23.88 29.64 -11.51
CA TRP A 135 23.84 29.10 -12.87
C TRP A 135 25.04 29.56 -13.73
N THR A 136 25.94 30.36 -13.14
CA THR A 136 27.08 30.94 -13.85
C THR A 136 28.27 29.97 -13.89
N ASP A 137 29.13 30.10 -14.91
CA ASP A 137 30.24 29.18 -15.18
C ASP A 137 31.28 29.09 -14.05
N ASN A 138 31.36 30.11 -13.18
CA ASN A 138 32.21 30.09 -11.98
C ASN A 138 31.44 29.55 -10.77
N PHE A 139 31.05 28.28 -10.84
CA PHE A 139 30.34 27.60 -9.76
C PHE A 139 31.20 27.51 -8.49
N ASN A 140 30.91 28.36 -7.51
CA ASN A 140 31.51 28.29 -6.18
C ASN A 140 30.56 27.58 -5.22
N PHE A 141 30.84 26.31 -4.92
CA PHE A 141 30.01 25.50 -4.01
C PHE A 141 29.85 26.15 -2.62
N SER A 142 30.85 26.90 -2.16
CA SER A 142 30.84 27.62 -0.87
C SER A 142 29.72 28.68 -0.75
N LYS A 143 29.10 29.08 -1.85
CA LYS A 143 27.97 30.04 -1.86
C LYS A 143 26.59 29.36 -1.73
N HIS A 144 26.52 28.04 -1.58
CA HIS A 144 25.25 27.33 -1.36
C HIS A 144 24.67 27.61 0.04
N GLU A 145 24.05 28.79 0.20
CA GLU A 145 23.36 29.21 1.43
C GLU A 145 22.16 28.29 1.75
N PHE A 146 21.50 27.75 0.71
CA PHE A 146 20.32 26.90 0.85
C PHE A 146 20.60 25.39 0.93
N LEU A 147 21.85 24.96 1.08
CA LEU A 147 22.18 23.53 1.16
C LEU A 147 21.48 22.82 2.34
N PRO A 148 21.41 23.39 3.56
CA PRO A 148 20.70 22.75 4.66
C PRO A 148 19.19 22.63 4.37
N LEU A 149 18.60 23.66 3.74
CA LEU A 149 17.19 23.62 3.32
C LEU A 149 16.94 22.48 2.31
N LEU A 150 17.84 22.30 1.35
CA LEU A 150 17.78 21.24 0.36
C LEU A 150 17.77 19.85 1.02
N PHE A 151 18.69 19.57 1.95
CA PHE A 151 18.73 18.28 2.67
C PHE A 151 17.48 18.02 3.50
N PHE A 152 16.96 19.06 4.16
CA PHE A 152 15.72 18.96 4.91
C PHE A 152 14.53 18.59 4.00
N LEU A 153 14.32 19.33 2.91
CA LEU A 153 13.21 19.08 1.98
C LEU A 153 13.32 17.71 1.32
N ASN A 154 14.52 17.31 0.89
CA ASN A 154 14.74 15.99 0.29
C ASN A 154 14.41 14.85 1.26
N SER A 155 14.82 14.99 2.52
CA SER A 155 14.48 14.03 3.57
C SER A 155 12.96 13.92 3.74
N LEU A 156 12.28 15.07 3.84
CA LEU A 156 10.82 15.11 3.96
C LEU A 156 10.11 14.42 2.78
N ILE A 157 10.59 14.65 1.55
CA ILE A 157 10.01 14.07 0.32
C ILE A 157 10.20 12.56 0.27
N CYS A 158 11.39 12.07 0.60
CA CYS A 158 11.66 10.63 0.63
C CYS A 158 10.74 9.90 1.63
N PHE A 159 10.59 10.44 2.84
CA PHE A 159 9.71 9.83 3.85
C PHE A 159 8.23 9.84 3.42
N THR A 160 7.76 10.94 2.87
CA THR A 160 6.35 11.12 2.49
C THR A 160 5.94 10.28 1.30
N LEU A 161 6.73 10.29 0.24
CA LEU A 161 6.46 9.47 -0.95
C LEU A 161 6.63 7.98 -0.64
N GLY A 162 7.60 7.63 0.22
CA GLY A 162 7.69 6.30 0.82
C GLY A 162 6.37 5.92 1.49
N SER A 163 5.86 6.75 2.41
CA SER A 163 4.60 6.52 3.13
C SER A 163 3.38 6.37 2.22
N ILE A 164 3.27 7.23 1.21
CA ILE A 164 2.19 7.15 0.21
C ILE A 164 2.28 5.83 -0.57
N SER A 165 3.48 5.42 -0.98
CA SER A 165 3.69 4.16 -1.71
C SER A 165 3.29 2.93 -0.90
N GLY A 166 3.67 2.89 0.38
CA GLY A 166 3.32 1.80 1.30
C GLY A 166 1.83 1.71 1.55
N PHE A 167 1.19 2.87 1.77
CA PHE A 167 -0.26 2.95 2.01
C PHE A 167 -1.07 2.54 0.77
N ALA A 168 -0.73 3.07 -0.41
CA ALA A 168 -1.42 2.74 -1.66
C ALA A 168 -1.31 1.24 -1.99
N SER A 169 -0.12 0.67 -1.77
CA SER A 169 0.15 -0.75 -1.95
C SER A 169 -0.66 -1.64 -0.99
N SER A 170 -0.87 -1.19 0.24
CA SER A 170 -1.67 -1.91 1.24
C SER A 170 -3.17 -1.84 0.93
N SER A 171 -3.70 -0.65 0.62
CA SER A 171 -5.13 -0.43 0.40
C SER A 171 -5.72 -1.28 -0.73
N LYS A 172 -4.97 -1.50 -1.81
CA LYS A 172 -5.42 -2.29 -2.97
C LYS A 172 -5.50 -3.79 -2.65
N GLU A 173 -4.63 -4.29 -1.78
CA GLU A 173 -4.49 -5.73 -1.50
C GLU A 173 -5.43 -6.23 -0.40
N ARG A 174 -6.07 -5.33 0.37
CA ARG A 174 -6.95 -5.68 1.50
C ARG A 174 -8.02 -6.71 1.13
N MET A 175 -8.67 -6.52 -0.02
CA MET A 175 -9.76 -7.40 -0.46
C MET A 175 -9.25 -8.81 -0.81
N GLN A 176 -8.03 -8.92 -1.34
CA GLN A 176 -7.43 -10.20 -1.71
C GLN A 176 -6.95 -10.98 -0.48
N ILE A 177 -6.33 -10.31 0.49
CA ILE A 177 -5.86 -10.93 1.74
C ILE A 177 -7.05 -11.49 2.54
N ALA A 178 -8.17 -10.76 2.60
CA ALA A 178 -9.37 -11.23 3.29
C ALA A 178 -9.91 -12.55 2.72
N LEU A 179 -9.82 -12.73 1.40
CA LEU A 179 -10.23 -13.97 0.71
C LEU A 179 -9.20 -15.09 0.87
N GLU A 180 -7.91 -14.77 0.94
CA GLU A 180 -6.82 -15.74 1.08
C GLU A 180 -6.66 -16.25 2.52
N ASN A 181 -6.98 -15.43 3.54
CA ASN A 181 -7.01 -15.85 4.95
C ASN A 181 -8.02 -16.98 5.22
N LEU A 182 -9.07 -17.10 4.40
CA LEU A 182 -10.02 -18.22 4.46
C LEU A 182 -9.40 -19.56 4.04
N LYS A 183 -8.20 -19.58 3.45
CA LYS A 183 -7.54 -20.76 2.87
C LYS A 183 -6.32 -21.28 3.66
N ASN A 184 -6.14 -20.91 4.94
CA ASN A 184 -5.05 -21.41 5.81
C ASN A 184 -3.63 -21.26 5.20
N HIS A 185 -3.28 -20.05 4.76
CA HIS A 185 -1.95 -19.71 4.26
C HIS A 185 -1.01 -19.14 5.33
N SER A 186 0.31 -19.21 5.08
CA SER A 186 1.32 -18.66 6.01
C SER A 186 1.43 -17.13 5.90
N PHE A 187 1.09 -16.44 6.99
CA PHE A 187 1.18 -14.98 7.10
C PHE A 187 2.62 -14.47 6.92
N PHE A 188 3.61 -15.22 7.42
CA PHE A 188 5.02 -14.86 7.35
C PHE A 188 5.56 -14.79 5.92
N SER A 189 5.23 -15.77 5.06
CA SER A 189 5.66 -15.75 3.66
C SER A 189 5.05 -14.57 2.89
N TYR A 190 3.78 -14.24 3.17
CA TYR A 190 3.14 -13.08 2.56
C TYR A 190 3.83 -11.76 2.94
N LEU A 191 4.08 -11.53 4.24
CA LEU A 191 4.74 -10.32 4.71
C LEU A 191 6.15 -10.16 4.13
N ASN A 192 6.94 -11.24 4.08
CA ASN A 192 8.31 -11.17 3.55
C ASN A 192 8.35 -10.84 2.06
N VAL A 193 7.46 -11.46 1.25
CA VAL A 193 7.34 -11.08 -0.17
C VAL A 193 6.98 -9.61 -0.27
N LYS A 194 6.01 -9.14 0.52
CA LYS A 194 5.55 -7.77 0.43
C LYS A 194 6.63 -6.75 0.82
N TYR A 195 7.34 -7.02 1.90
CA TYR A 195 8.46 -6.20 2.34
C TYR A 195 9.60 -6.18 1.31
N LEU A 196 9.87 -7.30 0.64
CA LEU A 196 10.86 -7.38 -0.44
C LEU A 196 10.48 -6.48 -1.63
N PHE A 197 9.21 -6.46 -2.04
CA PHE A 197 8.74 -5.55 -3.11
C PHE A 197 8.81 -4.08 -2.70
N LEU A 198 8.43 -3.76 -1.46
CA LEU A 198 8.52 -2.41 -0.92
C LEU A 198 9.98 -1.92 -0.87
N THR A 199 10.89 -2.80 -0.47
CA THR A 199 12.34 -2.54 -0.44
C THR A 199 12.89 -2.33 -1.84
N GLY A 200 12.52 -3.19 -2.80
CA GLY A 200 12.93 -3.05 -4.21
C GLY A 200 12.47 -1.73 -4.83
N PHE A 201 11.21 -1.34 -4.60
CA PHE A 201 10.72 -0.03 -5.05
C PHE A 201 11.46 1.14 -4.39
N SER A 202 11.67 1.07 -3.07
CA SER A 202 12.39 2.11 -2.30
C SER A 202 13.83 2.28 -2.78
N LEU A 203 14.50 1.18 -3.14
CA LEU A 203 15.87 1.18 -3.66
C LEU A 203 15.96 1.89 -5.02
N ILE A 204 15.08 1.54 -5.96
CA ILE A 204 15.05 2.16 -7.30
C ILE A 204 14.67 3.65 -7.18
N PHE A 205 13.66 3.96 -6.39
CA PHE A 205 13.19 5.33 -6.16
C PHE A 205 14.30 6.21 -5.58
N SER A 206 14.92 5.81 -4.46
CA SER A 206 15.93 6.62 -3.78
C SER A 206 17.20 6.80 -4.62
N LEU A 207 17.56 5.79 -5.42
CA LEU A 207 18.70 5.86 -6.33
C LEU A 207 18.48 6.93 -7.40
N LEU A 208 17.35 6.87 -8.11
CA LEU A 208 17.01 7.86 -9.14
C LEU A 208 16.86 9.27 -8.54
N PHE A 209 16.21 9.37 -7.38
CA PHE A 209 16.06 10.62 -6.65
C PHE A 209 17.41 11.24 -6.30
N THR A 210 18.36 10.44 -5.79
CA THR A 210 19.69 10.93 -5.41
C THR A 210 20.51 11.37 -6.62
N ILE A 211 20.41 10.64 -7.75
CA ILE A 211 21.08 11.03 -8.99
C ILE A 211 20.61 12.42 -9.43
N ILE A 212 19.29 12.64 -9.50
CA ILE A 212 18.72 13.93 -9.93
C ILE A 212 19.14 15.05 -8.99
N THR A 213 18.95 14.87 -7.68
CA THR A 213 19.26 15.89 -6.68
C THR A 213 20.74 16.24 -6.66
N ASN A 214 21.64 15.25 -6.54
CA ASN A 214 23.07 15.53 -6.43
C ASN A 214 23.63 16.12 -7.73
N TYR A 215 23.17 15.64 -8.90
CA TYR A 215 23.63 16.16 -10.19
C TYR A 215 23.20 17.62 -10.41
N ILE A 216 21.94 17.95 -10.13
CA ILE A 216 21.42 19.31 -10.36
C ILE A 216 21.92 20.29 -9.31
N SER A 217 22.02 19.88 -8.04
CA SER A 217 22.52 20.75 -6.98
C SER A 217 24.06 20.84 -6.95
N GLY A 218 24.77 20.08 -7.79
CA GLY A 218 26.23 20.14 -7.88
C GLY A 218 26.94 19.62 -6.62
N ILE A 219 26.31 18.71 -5.87
CA ILE A 219 26.91 18.13 -4.65
C ILE A 219 27.97 17.12 -5.08
N GLN A 220 29.23 17.42 -4.76
CA GLN A 220 30.38 16.59 -5.10
C GLN A 220 30.68 15.57 -3.98
N ASP A 221 31.14 14.38 -4.36
CA ASP A 221 31.68 13.33 -3.49
C ASP A 221 30.75 12.76 -2.38
N MET A 222 29.46 13.12 -2.39
CA MET A 222 28.48 12.70 -1.38
C MET A 222 27.35 11.82 -1.93
N PHE A 223 27.61 11.06 -3.00
CA PHE A 223 26.59 10.20 -3.60
C PHE A 223 26.15 9.05 -2.68
N LEU A 224 27.10 8.21 -2.26
CA LEU A 224 26.78 7.01 -1.48
C LEU A 224 26.09 7.33 -0.16
N PRO A 225 26.56 8.30 0.65
CA PRO A 225 25.91 8.55 1.93
C PRO A 225 24.51 9.14 1.77
N ASN A 226 24.34 10.13 0.88
CA ASN A 226 23.04 10.71 0.58
C ASN A 226 22.06 9.62 0.12
N TRP A 227 22.50 8.73 -0.78
CA TRP A 227 21.68 7.64 -1.28
C TRP A 227 21.25 6.68 -0.16
N THR A 228 22.18 6.26 0.70
CA THR A 228 21.85 5.34 1.81
C THR A 228 20.86 5.96 2.80
N ILE A 229 21.02 7.24 3.13
CA ILE A 229 20.10 7.96 4.03
C ILE A 229 18.71 8.07 3.39
N TYR A 230 18.62 8.51 2.14
CA TYR A 230 17.34 8.62 1.43
C TYR A 230 16.67 7.26 1.20
N PHE A 231 17.45 6.19 0.99
CA PHE A 231 16.96 4.83 0.92
C PHE A 231 16.32 4.37 2.23
N CYS A 232 17.05 4.49 3.35
CA CYS A 232 16.56 4.13 4.68
C CYS A 232 15.28 4.91 5.02
N LEU A 233 15.23 6.19 4.65
CA LEU A 233 14.09 7.05 4.93
C LEU A 233 12.86 6.71 4.09
N THR A 234 13.06 6.41 2.80
CA THR A 234 11.98 5.93 1.91
C THR A 234 11.43 4.60 2.40
N LEU A 235 12.30 3.68 2.83
CA LEU A 235 11.92 2.38 3.36
C LEU A 235 11.17 2.49 4.70
N ALA A 236 11.62 3.38 5.60
CA ALA A 236 10.96 3.67 6.86
C ALA A 236 9.56 4.27 6.63
N GLY A 237 9.45 5.25 5.73
CA GLY A 237 8.18 5.80 5.30
C GLY A 237 7.27 4.74 4.70
N GLY A 238 7.77 3.93 3.75
CA GLY A 238 7.03 2.82 3.14
C GLY A 238 6.48 1.83 4.17
N SER A 239 7.30 1.46 5.15
CA SER A 239 6.90 0.55 6.22
C SER A 239 5.80 1.16 7.09
N PHE A 240 5.93 2.45 7.44
CA PHE A 240 4.92 3.19 8.18
C PHE A 240 3.60 3.30 7.42
N GLY A 241 3.64 3.66 6.14
CA GLY A 241 2.46 3.74 5.28
C GLY A 241 1.77 2.39 5.13
N TYR A 242 2.54 1.31 4.97
CA TYR A 242 2.00 -0.04 4.92
C TYR A 242 1.34 -0.43 6.24
N PHE A 243 1.94 -0.10 7.38
CA PHE A 243 1.38 -0.33 8.72
C PHE A 243 0.04 0.39 8.92
N ILE A 244 -0.06 1.68 8.58
CA ILE A 244 -1.34 2.41 8.62
C ILE A 244 -2.36 1.76 7.68
N GLY A 245 -1.91 1.31 6.52
CA GLY A 245 -2.72 0.53 5.59
C GLY A 245 -3.24 -0.78 6.20
N TYR A 246 -2.45 -1.44 7.03
CA TYR A 246 -2.78 -2.70 7.68
C TYR A 246 -3.79 -2.57 8.82
N LEU A 247 -3.79 -1.44 9.56
CA LEU A 247 -4.73 -1.17 10.67
C LEU A 247 -6.22 -1.15 10.27
N ASN A 248 -6.52 -1.24 8.96
CA ASN A 248 -7.88 -1.32 8.40
C ASN A 248 -8.83 -0.21 8.88
N LEU A 249 -8.29 0.99 9.10
CA LEU A 249 -9.07 2.17 9.40
C LEU A 249 -9.85 2.64 8.17
N ARG A 250 -10.89 3.45 8.38
CA ARG A 250 -11.59 4.14 7.29
C ARG A 250 -10.59 4.95 6.47
N TYR A 251 -10.77 4.97 5.16
CA TYR A 251 -9.82 5.60 4.22
C TYR A 251 -9.49 7.06 4.61
N GLY A 252 -10.51 7.87 4.94
CA GLY A 252 -10.31 9.26 5.38
C GLY A 252 -9.50 9.41 6.66
N ILE A 253 -9.68 8.51 7.64
CA ILE A 253 -8.91 8.52 8.90
C ILE A 253 -7.44 8.18 8.62
N SER A 254 -7.20 7.20 7.76
CA SER A 254 -5.85 6.78 7.38
C SER A 254 -5.05 7.92 6.74
N ILE A 255 -5.68 8.66 5.81
CA ILE A 255 -5.07 9.83 5.19
C ILE A 255 -4.82 10.94 6.20
N ALA A 256 -5.77 11.21 7.10
CA ALA A 256 -5.60 12.23 8.13
C ALA A 256 -4.38 11.93 9.04
N ILE A 257 -4.16 10.66 9.40
CA ILE A 257 -2.97 10.24 10.16
C ILE A 257 -1.68 10.49 9.35
N LEU A 258 -1.66 10.15 8.06
CA LEU A 258 -0.49 10.40 7.20
C LEU A 258 -0.17 11.89 7.08
N ILE A 259 -1.19 12.74 6.93
CA ILE A 259 -1.04 14.20 6.86
C ILE A 259 -0.53 14.75 8.20
N LEU A 260 -1.10 14.28 9.33
CA LEU A 260 -0.65 14.69 10.66
C LEU A 260 0.84 14.34 10.86
N VAL A 261 1.23 13.11 10.53
CA VAL A 261 2.62 12.67 10.63
C VAL A 261 3.52 13.47 9.71
N PHE A 262 3.08 13.83 8.51
CA PHE A 262 3.82 14.73 7.63
C PHE A 262 4.06 16.10 8.28
N THR A 263 3.02 16.73 8.84
CA THR A 263 3.16 18.02 9.54
C THR A 263 4.11 17.93 10.73
N LEU A 264 4.05 16.84 11.50
CA LEU A 264 4.96 16.63 12.63
C LEU A 264 6.42 16.43 12.17
N ASN A 265 6.65 15.72 11.06
CA ASN A 265 7.99 15.56 10.48
C ASN A 265 8.59 16.88 9.99
N ILE A 266 7.77 17.86 9.59
CA ILE A 266 8.24 19.22 9.26
C ILE A 266 8.66 19.94 10.55
N LEU A 267 7.76 19.98 11.54
CA LEU A 267 7.94 20.73 12.77
C LEU A 267 9.15 20.25 13.59
N PHE A 268 9.34 18.93 13.66
CA PHE A 268 10.32 18.28 14.52
C PHE A 268 11.58 17.80 13.78
N SER A 269 11.82 18.30 12.57
CA SER A 269 13.01 17.98 11.78
C SER A 269 14.31 18.62 12.29
N GLY A 270 14.22 19.70 13.06
CA GLY A 270 15.36 20.49 13.54
C GLY A 270 15.79 21.63 12.60
N TYR A 271 15.30 21.69 11.36
CA TYR A 271 15.55 22.81 10.45
C TYR A 271 14.65 24.02 10.76
N LEU A 272 13.31 23.82 10.75
CA LEU A 272 12.35 24.91 10.92
C LEU A 272 12.32 25.43 12.36
N LEU A 273 12.44 24.53 13.34
CA LEU A 273 12.41 24.85 14.76
C LEU A 273 13.72 24.41 15.41
N PRO A 274 14.71 25.31 15.56
CA PRO A 274 15.93 25.00 16.30
C PRO A 274 15.60 24.66 17.75
N PHE A 275 15.98 23.47 18.20
CA PHE A 275 15.60 22.93 19.52
C PHE A 275 16.14 23.74 20.71
N ASN A 276 17.19 24.54 20.49
CA ASN A 276 17.79 25.40 21.51
C ASN A 276 16.87 26.55 21.94
N HIS A 277 15.86 26.89 21.13
CA HIS A 277 14.88 27.95 21.40
C HIS A 277 13.56 27.42 21.97
N LEU A 278 13.42 26.11 22.17
CA LEU A 278 12.24 25.54 22.82
C LEU A 278 12.17 25.97 24.29
N PRO A 279 10.96 26.13 24.85
CA PRO A 279 10.78 26.41 26.27
C PRO A 279 11.52 25.38 27.12
N LYS A 280 12.21 25.84 28.17
CA LYS A 280 12.99 24.97 29.07
C LYS A 280 12.17 23.86 29.73
N GLN A 281 10.84 24.00 29.76
CA GLN A 281 9.91 22.97 30.24
C GLN A 281 9.81 21.75 29.31
N ILE A 282 10.14 21.93 28.02
CA ILE A 282 9.97 20.93 26.96
C ILE A 282 11.33 20.41 26.49
N ALA A 283 12.36 21.26 26.43
CA ALA A 283 13.70 20.88 25.99
C ALA A 283 14.80 21.44 26.90
N SER A 284 15.84 20.64 27.11
CA SER A 284 17.09 21.11 27.71
C SER A 284 17.92 21.81 26.63
N GLN A 285 18.69 22.83 26.99
CA GLN A 285 19.62 23.50 26.05
C GLN A 285 20.65 22.55 25.42
N LYS A 286 20.84 21.35 25.99
CA LYS A 286 21.84 20.37 25.55
C LYS A 286 21.25 19.09 24.95
N TYR A 287 19.97 18.79 25.21
CA TYR A 287 19.37 17.51 24.82
C TYR A 287 18.03 17.75 24.12
N VAL A 288 17.83 17.04 23.01
CA VAL A 288 16.58 17.11 22.26
C VAL A 288 15.51 16.27 22.97
N PRO A 289 14.23 16.69 22.99
CA PRO A 289 13.20 15.95 23.70
C PRO A 289 12.97 14.55 23.12
N VAL A 290 12.70 13.57 23.98
CA VAL A 290 12.52 12.16 23.59
C VAL A 290 11.44 11.97 22.52
N PHE A 291 10.34 12.72 22.57
CA PHE A 291 9.26 12.60 21.59
C PHE A 291 9.67 13.06 20.17
N VAL A 292 10.71 13.88 20.05
CA VAL A 292 11.26 14.34 18.77
C VAL A 292 12.17 13.27 18.15
N GLU A 293 12.79 12.41 18.98
CA GLU A 293 13.68 11.34 18.52
C GLU A 293 12.98 10.26 17.70
N ILE A 294 11.65 10.18 17.77
CA ILE A 294 10.84 9.22 17.02
C ILE A 294 10.83 9.54 15.51
N PHE A 295 11.04 10.81 15.12
CA PHE A 295 10.89 11.25 13.74
C PHE A 295 12.13 10.95 12.88
N PRO A 296 12.03 10.08 11.86
CA PRO A 296 13.18 9.70 11.03
C PRO A 296 13.75 10.85 10.20
N THR A 297 12.94 11.84 9.84
CA THR A 297 13.39 13.00 9.04
C THR A 297 14.42 13.84 9.78
N ARG A 298 14.34 13.91 11.12
CA ARG A 298 15.33 14.60 11.94
C ARG A 298 16.69 13.92 11.85
N TRP A 299 16.74 12.61 12.11
CA TRP A 299 17.97 11.83 12.04
C TRP A 299 18.60 11.91 10.65
N ALA A 300 17.78 11.83 9.61
CA ALA A 300 18.25 11.98 8.23
C ALA A 300 18.83 13.37 7.97
N TYR A 301 18.14 14.43 8.39
CA TYR A 301 18.61 15.81 8.23
C TYR A 301 19.92 16.07 8.98
N GLU A 302 19.99 15.71 10.27
CA GLU A 302 21.20 15.84 11.07
C GLU A 302 22.36 15.03 10.48
N ALA A 303 22.12 13.79 10.05
CA ALA A 303 23.13 12.96 9.41
C ALA A 303 23.67 13.58 8.12
N LEU A 304 22.80 14.09 7.23
CA LEU A 304 23.20 14.74 5.98
C LEU A 304 24.03 15.99 6.22
N VAL A 305 23.61 16.84 7.17
CA VAL A 305 24.35 18.07 7.49
C VAL A 305 25.70 17.77 8.13
N VAL A 306 25.76 16.84 9.10
CA VAL A 306 27.02 16.45 9.77
C VAL A 306 27.97 15.81 8.77
N GLN A 307 27.46 14.94 7.90
CA GLN A 307 28.26 14.26 6.89
C GLN A 307 28.82 15.26 5.87
N GLN A 308 28.00 16.21 5.42
CA GLN A 308 28.46 17.27 4.54
C GLN A 308 29.49 18.19 5.21
N ALA A 309 29.36 18.44 6.52
CA ALA A 309 30.23 19.36 7.26
C ALA A 309 31.53 18.74 7.77
N LYS A 310 31.60 17.40 7.89
CA LYS A 310 32.78 16.71 8.45
C LYS A 310 33.47 15.81 7.43
N ASP A 311 32.71 15.04 6.66
CA ASP A 311 33.24 13.95 5.84
C ASP A 311 33.39 14.32 4.36
N ASN A 312 33.11 15.58 3.98
CA ASN A 312 33.32 16.09 2.63
C ASN A 312 34.79 15.96 2.19
N GLY A 313 35.03 15.67 0.91
CA GLY A 313 36.37 15.41 0.35
C GLY A 313 37.41 16.51 0.65
N TYR A 314 36.94 17.75 0.84
CA TYR A 314 37.73 18.87 1.32
C TYR A 314 37.98 18.84 2.84
N GLN A 315 36.92 18.79 3.65
CA GLN A 315 37.00 18.87 5.12
C GLN A 315 37.58 17.62 5.77
N LYS A 316 37.38 16.44 5.18
CA LYS A 316 37.93 15.18 5.68
C LYS A 316 39.46 15.23 5.80
N ARG A 317 40.13 16.02 4.97
CA ARG A 317 41.59 16.25 5.03
C ARG A 317 42.00 17.18 6.18
N LEU A 318 41.11 18.05 6.64
CA LEU A 318 41.34 18.99 7.75
C LEU A 318 41.04 18.36 9.12
N PHE A 319 40.11 17.41 9.20
CA PHE A 319 39.75 16.72 10.45
C PHE A 319 40.56 15.43 10.71
N SER A 320 41.37 14.98 9.76
CA SER A 320 42.25 13.79 9.91
C SER A 320 43.66 14.11 10.41
N THR A 321 43.97 15.40 10.60
CA THR A 321 45.12 15.92 11.35
C THR A 321 44.70 16.27 12.77
#